data_AF-A0A4R4X408-F1
#
_entry.id   AF-A0A4R4X408-F1
#
_cell.length_a   1.000
_cell.length_b   1.000
_cell.length_c   1.000
_cell.angle_alpha   90.00
_cell.angle_beta   90.00
_cell.angle_gamma   90.00
#
_symmetry.space_group_name_H-M   'P 1'
#
loop_
_entity.id
_entity.type
_entity.pdbx_description
1 polymer ?
#
loop_
_entity_poly.entity_id
_entity_poly.type
_entity_poly.pdbx_seq_one_letter_code
_entity_poly.pdbx_strand_id
1 'polypeptide(L)'
;MLERPEELHLFEPGTLTVAPHVAEEIPDVGAYFLDWAAAGLNPGQTREVEAAINGRRCQNGWFPLDSLDNIGSRGFWRGPLTYLARMTADDASIVQDWASSRLDGEKRRRIEATANHLLFRRGHAAAATWVVAVRPQAYLDLAELGERLAAAWELNLGSIRPKDVAKAVRRWNR
;
A
#
# COMPACT_ATOMS: atom_id res chain seq x y z
N MET A 1 19.17 31.50 7.14
CA MET A 1 18.70 31.32 5.75
C MET A 1 17.18 31.30 5.81
N LEU A 2 16.50 32.21 5.12
CA LEU A 2 15.04 32.14 4.95
C LEU A 2 14.77 31.05 3.91
N GLU A 3 14.37 29.86 4.35
CA GLU A 3 13.86 28.83 3.45
C GLU A 3 12.65 29.40 2.73
N ARG A 4 12.73 29.51 1.40
CA ARG A 4 11.56 29.92 0.61
C ARG A 4 10.50 28.84 0.77
N PRO A 5 9.23 29.20 1.02
CA PRO A 5 8.16 28.22 1.12
C PRO A 5 8.09 27.42 -0.19
N GLU A 6 8.09 26.09 -0.08
CA GLU A 6 8.05 25.17 -1.21
C GLU A 6 6.90 25.50 -2.17
N GLU A 7 7.23 25.56 -3.47
CA GLU A 7 6.24 25.71 -4.54
C GLU A 7 5.70 24.33 -4.92
N LEU A 8 4.39 24.13 -4.77
CA LEU A 8 3.73 22.88 -5.09
C LEU A 8 3.21 22.90 -6.53
N HIS A 9 3.59 21.89 -7.32
CA HIS A 9 3.10 21.73 -8.69
C HIS A 9 1.85 20.86 -8.70
N LEU A 10 0.74 21.38 -8.17
CA LEU A 10 -0.49 20.61 -8.01
C LEU A 10 -1.15 20.33 -9.37
N PHE A 11 -1.29 19.05 -9.70
CA PHE A 11 -2.05 18.59 -10.85
C PHE A 11 -2.96 17.41 -10.47
N GLU A 12 -4.05 17.28 -11.23
CA GLU A 12 -4.98 16.17 -11.05
C GLU A 12 -4.27 14.83 -11.33
N PRO A 13 -4.36 13.84 -10.44
CA PRO A 13 -3.59 12.59 -10.55
C PRO A 13 -3.82 11.73 -11.81
N GLY A 14 -4.72 12.14 -12.71
CA GLY A 14 -4.90 11.54 -14.05
C GLY A 14 -4.96 10.02 -14.02
N THR A 15 -4.37 9.32 -14.99
CA THR A 15 -3.86 7.94 -14.86
C THR A 15 -2.33 8.02 -14.83
N LEU A 16 -1.77 8.28 -13.65
CA LEU A 16 -0.32 8.31 -13.46
C LEU A 16 0.32 6.98 -13.85
N THR A 17 1.29 7.06 -14.74
CA THR A 17 2.23 5.96 -14.98
C THR A 17 3.25 6.00 -13.84
N VAL A 18 3.42 4.88 -13.13
CA VAL A 18 4.41 4.78 -12.05
C VAL A 18 5.79 5.03 -12.64
N ALA A 19 6.55 5.93 -12.03
CA ALA A 19 7.90 6.22 -12.49
C ALA A 19 8.84 5.03 -12.18
N PRO A 20 9.74 4.60 -13.09
CA PRO A 20 10.60 3.43 -12.86
C PRO A 20 11.41 3.52 -11.56
N HIS A 21 12.03 4.66 -11.28
CA HIS A 21 12.79 4.89 -10.04
C HIS A 21 11.92 4.82 -8.76
N VAL A 22 10.60 5.05 -8.86
CA VAL A 22 9.68 4.86 -7.73
C VAL A 22 9.33 3.38 -7.58
N ALA A 23 9.13 2.66 -8.69
CA ALA A 23 8.82 1.23 -8.67
C ALA A 23 9.99 0.38 -8.13
N GLU A 24 11.23 0.86 -8.30
CA GLU A 24 12.44 0.20 -7.76
C GLU A 24 12.52 0.31 -6.24
N GLU A 25 12.11 1.46 -5.67
CA GLU A 25 12.25 1.75 -4.24
C GLU A 25 11.02 1.40 -3.41
N ILE A 26 9.82 1.45 -4.02
CA ILE A 26 8.56 1.21 -3.33
C ILE A 26 8.18 -0.27 -3.47
N PRO A 27 8.21 -1.04 -2.38
CA PRO A 27 7.91 -2.46 -2.44
C PRO A 27 6.46 -2.71 -2.82
N ASP A 28 6.24 -3.78 -3.57
CA ASP A 28 4.91 -4.21 -3.96
C ASP A 28 4.23 -4.95 -2.80
N VAL A 29 3.25 -4.31 -2.17
CA VAL A 29 2.51 -4.88 -1.03
C VAL A 29 1.90 -6.25 -1.34
N GLY A 30 1.45 -6.46 -2.58
CA GLY A 30 0.77 -7.68 -2.98
C GLY A 30 1.77 -8.81 -3.16
N ALA A 31 2.96 -8.52 -3.69
CA ALA A 31 4.07 -9.46 -3.75
C ALA A 31 4.57 -9.80 -2.33
N TYR A 32 4.76 -8.80 -1.47
CA TYR A 32 5.20 -9.01 -0.09
C TYR A 32 4.21 -9.88 0.70
N PHE A 33 2.92 -9.55 0.61
CA PHE A 33 1.87 -10.35 1.24
C PHE A 33 1.84 -11.78 0.71
N LEU A 34 2.05 -11.96 -0.60
CA LEU A 34 2.06 -13.26 -1.23
C LEU A 34 3.22 -14.14 -0.75
N ASP A 35 4.43 -13.59 -0.75
CA ASP A 35 5.64 -14.29 -0.30
C ASP A 35 5.48 -14.75 1.16
N TRP A 36 4.99 -13.86 2.01
CA TRP A 36 4.69 -14.20 3.41
C TRP A 36 3.57 -15.24 3.53
N ALA A 37 2.48 -15.11 2.77
CA ALA A 37 1.33 -16.00 2.87
C ALA A 37 1.63 -17.41 2.35
N ALA A 38 2.51 -17.54 1.36
CA ALA A 38 2.98 -18.80 0.79
C ALA A 38 4.05 -19.49 1.66
N ALA A 39 4.72 -18.74 2.54
CA ALA A 39 5.81 -19.27 3.37
C ALA A 39 5.37 -20.49 4.20
N GLY A 40 6.04 -21.62 3.96
CA GLY A 40 5.80 -22.87 4.69
C GLY A 40 4.51 -23.60 4.30
N LEU A 41 3.82 -23.19 3.22
CA LEU A 41 2.72 -23.95 2.62
C LEU A 41 3.22 -25.04 1.67
N ASN A 42 2.38 -26.03 1.42
CA ASN A 42 2.68 -27.01 0.37
C ASN A 42 2.41 -26.42 -1.04
N PRO A 43 2.93 -27.03 -2.12
CA PRO A 43 2.80 -26.47 -3.47
C PRO A 43 1.36 -26.28 -3.95
N GLY A 44 0.43 -27.15 -3.54
CA GLY A 44 -0.99 -27.01 -3.90
C GLY A 44 -1.64 -25.80 -3.24
N GLN A 45 -1.42 -25.63 -1.94
CA GLN A 45 -1.90 -24.47 -1.18
C GLN A 45 -1.27 -23.16 -1.65
N THR A 46 0.02 -23.19 -2.02
CA THR A 46 0.73 -22.03 -2.55
C THR A 46 0.05 -21.51 -3.82
N ARG A 47 -0.21 -22.38 -4.79
CA ARG A 47 -0.90 -22.01 -6.04
C ARG A 47 -2.31 -21.44 -5.81
N GLU A 48 -3.06 -21.99 -4.85
CA GLU A 48 -4.39 -21.47 -4.51
C GLU A 48 -4.33 -20.04 -3.95
N VAL A 49 -3.36 -19.77 -3.08
CA VAL A 49 -3.13 -18.45 -2.48
C VAL A 49 -2.68 -17.44 -3.54
N GLU A 50 -1.71 -17.82 -4.37
CA GLU A 50 -1.21 -17.02 -5.51
C GLU A 50 -2.32 -16.62 -6.47
N ALA A 51 -3.13 -17.59 -6.92
CA ALA A 51 -4.23 -17.33 -7.84
C ALA A 51 -5.27 -16.37 -7.24
N ALA A 52 -5.61 -16.54 -5.96
CA ALA A 52 -6.60 -15.69 -5.29
C ALA A 52 -6.10 -14.25 -5.09
N ILE A 53 -4.83 -14.07 -4.75
CA ILE A 53 -4.18 -12.76 -4.55
C ILE A 53 -4.03 -12.06 -5.92
N ASN A 54 -3.41 -12.71 -6.89
CA ASN A 54 -3.12 -12.10 -8.19
C ASN A 54 -4.39 -11.78 -8.99
N GLY A 55 -5.46 -12.54 -8.83
CA GLY A 55 -6.75 -12.25 -9.48
C GLY A 55 -7.44 -10.96 -9.00
N ARG A 56 -6.92 -10.30 -7.96
CA ARG A 56 -7.54 -9.12 -7.33
C ARG A 56 -6.59 -7.92 -7.21
N ARG A 57 -5.30 -8.09 -7.54
CA ARG A 57 -4.32 -6.99 -7.57
C ARG A 57 -4.59 -6.08 -8.77
N CYS A 58 -4.41 -4.78 -8.57
CA CYS A 58 -4.33 -3.83 -9.67
C CYS A 58 -2.94 -3.89 -10.32
N GLN A 59 -2.77 -3.19 -11.45
CA GLN A 59 -1.50 -3.17 -12.20
C GLN A 59 -0.30 -2.65 -11.42
N ASN A 60 -0.53 -1.92 -10.32
CA ASN A 60 0.52 -1.33 -9.49
C ASN A 60 0.77 -2.14 -8.20
N GLY A 61 0.43 -3.43 -8.20
CA GLY A 61 0.71 -4.32 -7.07
C GLY A 61 -0.27 -4.25 -5.89
N TRP A 62 -1.10 -3.21 -5.85
CA TRP A 62 -2.03 -2.91 -4.77
C TRP A 62 -3.40 -3.57 -4.91
N PHE A 63 -4.05 -3.84 -3.79
CA PHE A 63 -5.46 -4.21 -3.76
C PHE A 63 -6.28 -2.94 -3.50
N PRO A 64 -7.10 -2.45 -4.46
CA PRO A 64 -7.87 -1.24 -4.23
C PRO A 64 -8.83 -1.48 -3.06
N LEU A 65 -8.54 -0.96 -1.86
CA LEU A 65 -9.33 -1.27 -0.67
C LEU A 65 -10.78 -0.75 -0.80
N ASP A 66 -11.01 0.30 -1.61
CA ASP A 66 -12.35 0.77 -2.01
C ASP A 66 -13.16 -0.30 -2.75
N SER A 67 -12.51 -1.26 -3.42
CA SER A 67 -13.19 -2.42 -4.02
C SER A 67 -13.52 -3.51 -3.01
N LEU A 68 -12.97 -3.41 -1.79
CA LEU A 68 -13.13 -4.37 -0.69
C LEU A 68 -14.19 -3.93 0.34
N ASP A 69 -14.64 -2.66 0.32
CA ASP A 69 -15.72 -2.18 1.21
C ASP A 69 -17.04 -2.94 1.04
N ASN A 70 -17.25 -3.58 -0.13
CA ASN A 70 -18.38 -4.48 -0.37
C ASN A 70 -18.23 -5.87 0.29
N ILE A 71 -17.07 -6.17 0.89
CA ILE A 71 -16.78 -7.44 1.57
C ILE A 71 -17.08 -7.28 3.06
N GLY A 72 -18.36 -7.03 3.35
CA GLY A 72 -19.04 -7.55 4.54
C GLY A 72 -18.75 -6.86 5.87
N SER A 73 -19.42 -5.74 6.11
CA SER A 73 -19.77 -5.20 7.44
C SER A 73 -20.67 -6.12 8.29
N ARG A 74 -20.88 -7.38 7.89
CA ARG A 74 -21.64 -8.40 8.62
C ARG A 74 -20.75 -9.59 9.00
N GLY A 75 -20.05 -9.45 10.12
CA GLY A 75 -19.92 -10.54 11.10
C GLY A 75 -18.80 -11.58 10.96
N PHE A 76 -17.93 -11.56 9.96
CA PHE A 76 -16.84 -12.56 9.88
C PHE A 76 -15.51 -12.00 9.33
N TRP A 77 -14.79 -11.24 10.16
CA TRP A 77 -13.39 -10.81 9.94
C TRP A 77 -12.38 -11.98 10.02
N ARG A 78 -12.55 -13.04 9.20
CA ARG A 78 -11.65 -14.20 9.16
C ARG A 78 -11.30 -14.65 7.74
N GLY A 79 -11.31 -13.71 6.79
CA GLY A 79 -10.89 -13.93 5.41
C GLY A 79 -9.42 -13.53 5.17
N PRO A 80 -8.81 -13.92 4.05
CA PRO A 80 -7.45 -13.51 3.68
C PRO A 80 -7.26 -11.99 3.64
N LEU A 81 -8.31 -11.26 3.25
CA LEU A 81 -8.34 -9.80 3.20
C LEU A 81 -8.25 -9.14 4.58
N THR A 82 -8.66 -9.83 5.65
CA THR A 82 -8.44 -9.34 7.03
C THR A 82 -6.96 -9.27 7.36
N TYR A 83 -6.17 -10.23 6.86
CA TYR A 83 -4.73 -10.25 7.09
C TYR A 83 -4.01 -9.20 6.27
N LEU A 84 -4.46 -8.96 5.03
CA LEU A 84 -3.98 -7.84 4.24
C LEU A 84 -4.31 -6.49 4.90
N ALA A 85 -5.56 -6.27 5.30
CA ALA A 85 -5.97 -5.04 5.99
C ALA A 85 -5.19 -4.82 7.30
N ARG A 86 -4.83 -5.90 8.00
CA ARG A 86 -4.00 -5.84 9.19
C ARG A 86 -2.54 -5.51 8.87
N MET A 87 -1.99 -6.09 7.81
CA MET A 87 -0.64 -5.78 7.32
C MET A 87 -0.51 -4.30 6.97
N THR A 88 -1.51 -3.75 6.25
CA THR A 88 -1.49 -2.39 5.70
C THR A 88 -2.13 -1.36 6.62
N ALA A 89 -2.31 -1.67 7.91
CA ALA A 89 -3.05 -0.81 8.84
C ALA A 89 -2.41 0.57 9.02
N ASP A 90 -1.08 0.64 8.92
CA ASP A 90 -0.29 1.86 9.10
C ASP A 90 0.11 2.53 7.78
N ASP A 91 -0.24 1.95 6.63
CA ASP A 91 0.22 2.44 5.32
C ASP A 91 -0.24 3.88 5.06
N ALA A 92 -1.48 4.19 5.43
CA ALA A 92 -2.04 5.52 5.25
C ALA A 92 -1.27 6.57 6.06
N SER A 93 -1.01 6.30 7.34
CA SER A 93 -0.27 7.24 8.21
C SER A 93 1.18 7.39 7.74
N ILE A 94 1.85 6.30 7.39
CA ILE A 94 3.23 6.32 6.87
C ILE A 94 3.34 7.15 5.59
N VAL A 95 2.46 6.89 4.61
CA VAL A 95 2.46 7.61 3.33
C VAL A 95 2.08 9.07 3.52
N GLN A 96 1.10 9.39 4.37
CA GLN A 96 0.68 10.76 4.63
C GLN A 96 1.79 11.57 5.33
N ASP A 97 2.42 11.02 6.37
CA ASP A 97 3.50 11.69 7.10
C ASP A 97 4.73 11.91 6.22
N TRP A 98 5.11 10.93 5.41
CA TRP A 98 6.18 11.08 4.42
C TRP A 98 5.82 12.14 3.38
N ALA A 99 4.62 12.03 2.78
CA ALA A 99 4.19 12.89 1.69
C ALA A 99 4.03 14.34 2.11
N SER A 100 3.70 14.60 3.38
CA SER A 100 3.48 15.95 3.91
C SER A 100 4.64 16.49 4.74
N SER A 101 5.76 15.78 4.80
CA SER A 101 6.95 16.19 5.53
C SER A 101 7.34 17.63 5.21
N ARG A 102 7.57 18.44 6.25
CA ARG A 102 7.91 19.89 6.18
C ARG A 102 6.84 20.80 5.56
N LEU A 103 5.61 20.30 5.33
CA LEU A 103 4.46 21.13 4.99
C LEU A 103 3.63 21.46 6.23
N ASP A 104 2.93 22.57 6.17
CA ASP A 104 1.98 23.01 7.18
C ASP A 104 0.63 23.41 6.57
N GLY A 105 -0.34 23.62 7.46
CA GLY A 105 -1.66 24.16 7.14
C GLY A 105 -2.36 23.48 5.96
N GLU A 106 -2.82 24.29 5.01
CA GLU A 106 -3.62 23.82 3.87
C GLU A 106 -2.83 22.96 2.89
N LYS A 107 -1.55 23.28 2.69
CA LYS A 107 -0.65 22.51 1.80
C LYS A 107 -0.52 21.08 2.30
N ARG A 108 -0.27 20.92 3.60
CA ARG A 108 -0.21 19.61 4.27
C ARG A 108 -1.50 18.82 4.05
N ARG A 109 -2.66 19.40 4.41
CA ARG A 109 -3.97 18.73 4.30
C ARG A 109 -4.26 18.25 2.88
N ARG A 110 -3.95 19.08 1.87
CA ARG A 110 -4.20 18.74 0.47
C ARG A 110 -3.31 17.60 -0.02
N ILE A 111 -2.01 17.62 0.30
CA ILE A 111 -1.09 16.54 -0.07
C ILE A 111 -1.48 15.24 0.61
N GLU A 112 -1.79 15.26 1.92
CA GLU A 112 -2.23 14.07 2.66
C GLU A 112 -3.50 13.47 2.08
N ALA A 113 -4.49 14.30 1.74
CA ALA A 113 -5.75 13.83 1.17
C ALA A 113 -5.57 13.17 -0.21
N THR A 114 -4.79 13.79 -1.11
CA THR A 114 -4.58 13.25 -2.45
C THR A 114 -3.67 12.03 -2.45
N ALA A 115 -2.58 12.03 -1.66
CA ALA A 115 -1.71 10.86 -1.52
C ALA A 115 -2.49 9.66 -0.97
N ASN A 116 -3.33 9.88 0.04
CA ASN A 116 -4.18 8.85 0.61
C ASN A 116 -5.22 8.33 -0.39
N HIS A 117 -5.89 9.22 -1.12
CA HIS A 117 -6.82 8.83 -2.19
C HIS A 117 -6.15 7.94 -3.24
N LEU A 118 -4.92 8.29 -3.65
CA LEU A 118 -4.15 7.51 -4.61
C LEU A 118 -3.68 6.18 -4.04
N LEU A 119 -3.24 6.14 -2.78
CA LEU A 119 -2.89 4.91 -2.09
C LEU A 119 -4.07 3.93 -2.17
N PHE A 120 -5.25 4.35 -1.72
CA PHE A 120 -6.43 3.49 -1.68
C PHE A 120 -6.92 3.03 -3.06
N ARG A 121 -6.77 3.87 -4.10
CA ARG A 121 -7.26 3.57 -5.45
C ARG A 121 -6.25 2.84 -6.33
N ARG A 122 -4.96 3.12 -6.16
CA ARG A 122 -3.90 2.80 -7.12
C ARG A 122 -2.61 2.28 -6.51
N GLY A 123 -2.49 2.27 -5.19
CA GLY A 123 -1.34 1.72 -4.48
C GLY A 123 -0.23 2.71 -4.16
N HIS A 124 0.73 2.22 -3.37
CA HIS A 124 1.84 3.01 -2.83
C HIS A 124 2.68 3.64 -3.93
N ALA A 125 3.07 2.86 -4.95
CA ALA A 125 3.94 3.37 -6.01
C ALA A 125 3.28 4.50 -6.81
N ALA A 126 1.96 4.45 -7.02
CA ALA A 126 1.21 5.52 -7.67
C ALA A 126 1.10 6.76 -6.79
N ALA A 127 0.85 6.59 -5.49
CA ALA A 127 0.83 7.69 -4.52
C ALA A 127 2.21 8.36 -4.45
N ALA A 128 3.29 7.59 -4.27
CA ALA A 128 4.65 8.08 -4.22
C ALA A 128 5.06 8.80 -5.50
N THR A 129 4.71 8.26 -6.68
CA THR A 129 4.98 8.91 -7.97
C THR A 129 4.32 10.28 -8.06
N TRP A 130 3.06 10.42 -7.64
CA TRP A 130 2.38 11.71 -7.63
C TRP A 130 3.07 12.69 -6.67
N VAL A 131 3.38 12.25 -5.45
CA VAL A 131 4.00 13.11 -4.44
C VAL A 131 5.35 13.64 -4.90
N VAL A 132 6.22 12.79 -5.45
CA VAL A 132 7.52 13.20 -6.00
C VAL A 132 7.35 14.22 -7.14
N ALA A 133 6.34 14.02 -8.00
CA ALA A 133 6.08 14.91 -9.11
C ALA A 133 5.55 16.29 -8.67
N VAL A 134 4.71 16.36 -7.64
CA VAL A 134 4.15 17.63 -7.14
C VAL A 134 5.06 18.35 -6.15
N ARG A 135 6.04 17.63 -5.56
CA ARG A 135 7.01 18.12 -4.57
C ARG A 135 8.48 17.91 -4.99
N PRO A 136 8.92 18.36 -6.18
CA PRO A 136 10.28 18.09 -6.65
C PRO A 136 11.38 18.75 -5.79
N GLN A 137 11.05 19.84 -5.07
CA GLN A 137 11.98 20.57 -4.21
C GLN A 137 12.08 20.01 -2.79
N ALA A 138 11.20 19.07 -2.42
CA ALA A 138 11.18 18.49 -1.08
C ALA A 138 12.29 17.44 -0.87
N TYR A 139 12.89 16.94 -1.95
CA TYR A 139 13.91 15.87 -1.92
C TYR A 139 13.49 14.70 -1.02
N LEU A 140 12.24 14.24 -1.20
CA LEU A 140 11.69 13.15 -0.42
C LEU A 140 12.47 11.86 -0.68
N ASP A 141 12.87 11.20 0.39
CA ASP A 141 13.59 9.94 0.33
C ASP A 141 12.61 8.80 0.07
N LEU A 142 12.68 8.19 -1.11
CA LEU A 142 11.85 7.06 -1.50
C LEU A 142 12.29 5.76 -0.83
N ALA A 143 13.59 5.59 -0.60
CA ALA A 143 14.12 4.41 0.08
C ALA A 143 13.66 4.39 1.53
N GLU A 144 13.68 5.55 2.22
CA GLU A 144 13.13 5.68 3.58
C GLU A 144 11.64 5.28 3.63
N LEU A 145 10.84 5.71 2.64
CA LEU A 145 9.43 5.31 2.56
C LEU A 145 9.29 3.79 2.40
N GLY A 146 10.06 3.19 1.48
CA GLY A 146 10.06 1.75 1.23
C GLY A 146 10.42 0.94 2.47
N GLU A 147 11.49 1.32 3.18
CA GLU A 147 11.93 0.68 4.41
C GLU A 147 10.87 0.78 5.52
N ARG A 148 10.27 1.96 5.71
CA ARG A 148 9.22 2.18 6.73
C ARG A 148 7.98 1.34 6.46
N LEU A 149 7.56 1.22 5.20
CA LEU A 149 6.44 0.37 4.81
C LEU A 149 6.76 -1.11 5.08
N ALA A 150 7.91 -1.60 4.63
CA ALA A 150 8.31 -2.99 4.84
C ALA A 150 8.41 -3.35 6.33
N ALA A 151 9.01 -2.48 7.14
CA ALA A 151 9.12 -2.69 8.59
C ALA A 151 7.75 -2.74 9.28
N ALA A 152 6.81 -1.86 8.90
CA ALA A 152 5.46 -1.89 9.42
C ALA A 152 4.71 -3.18 9.04
N TRP A 153 4.87 -3.63 7.79
CA TRP A 153 4.29 -4.88 7.34
C TRP A 153 4.83 -6.09 8.09
N GLU A 154 6.15 -6.18 8.27
CA GLU A 154 6.77 -7.25 9.06
C GLU A 154 6.23 -7.28 10.49
N LEU A 155 6.16 -6.13 11.15
CA LEU A 155 5.60 -6.00 12.50
C LEU A 155 4.15 -6.47 12.55
N ASN A 156 3.32 -6.01 11.62
CA ASN A 156 1.89 -6.31 11.57
C ASN A 156 1.61 -7.78 11.26
N LEU A 157 2.44 -8.39 10.40
CA LEU A 157 2.35 -9.80 10.04
C LEU A 157 2.95 -10.75 11.08
N GLY A 158 3.87 -10.30 11.93
CA GLY A 158 4.55 -11.14 12.93
C GLY A 158 3.61 -11.88 13.90
N SER A 159 2.35 -11.42 14.01
CA SER A 159 1.32 -12.06 14.84
C SER A 159 0.41 -13.06 14.10
N ILE A 160 0.55 -13.18 12.78
CA ILE A 160 -0.31 -14.00 11.93
C ILE A 160 0.46 -15.24 11.46
N ARG A 161 -0.19 -16.41 11.44
CA ARG A 161 0.42 -17.64 10.92
C ARG A 161 0.02 -17.85 9.45
N PRO A 162 0.94 -18.16 8.53
CA PRO A 162 0.62 -18.40 7.11
C PRO A 162 -0.49 -19.46 6.89
N LYS A 163 -0.50 -20.53 7.69
CA LYS A 163 -1.53 -21.57 7.65
C LYS A 163 -2.95 -21.06 7.90
N ASP A 164 -3.11 -20.00 8.68
CA ASP A 164 -4.41 -19.41 8.98
C ASP A 164 -4.95 -18.65 7.76
N VAL A 165 -4.06 -18.07 6.95
CA VAL A 165 -4.40 -17.45 5.66
C VAL A 165 -4.85 -18.50 4.64
N ALA A 166 -4.09 -19.59 4.47
CA ALA A 166 -4.47 -20.68 3.57
C ALA A 166 -5.82 -21.32 3.94
N LYS A 167 -6.11 -21.40 5.25
CA LYS A 167 -7.42 -21.86 5.74
C LYS A 167 -8.54 -20.86 5.41
N ALA A 168 -8.26 -19.56 5.52
CA ALA A 168 -9.19 -18.50 5.17
C ALA A 168 -9.48 -18.47 3.65
N VAL A 169 -8.47 -18.61 2.78
CA VAL A 169 -8.64 -18.67 1.31
C VAL A 169 -9.54 -19.84 0.92
N ARG A 170 -9.29 -21.04 1.46
CA ARG A 170 -10.13 -22.22 1.18
C ARG A 170 -11.58 -22.07 1.61
N ARG A 171 -11.86 -21.30 2.66
CA ARG A 171 -13.23 -20.99 3.09
C ARG A 171 -13.90 -19.94 2.20
N TRP A 172 -13.12 -19.07 1.59
CA TRP A 172 -13.61 -18.05 0.67
C TRP A 172 -13.99 -18.63 -0.69
N ASN A 173 -13.27 -19.65 -1.16
CA ASN A 173 -13.54 -20.31 -2.45
C ASN A 173 -14.62 -21.42 -2.38
N ARG A 174 -15.29 -21.61 -1.24
CA ARG A 174 -16.41 -22.54 -1.05
C ARG A 174 -17.71 -21.77 -0.98
#